data_AF-A0A150FR25-F1
#
_entry.id   AF-A0A150FR25-F1
#
_cell.length_a   1.000
_cell.length_b   1.000
_cell.length_c   1.000
_cell.angle_alpha   90.00
_cell.angle_beta   90.00
_cell.angle_gamma   90.00
#
_symmetry.space_group_name_H-M   'P 1'
#
loop_
_entity.id
_entity.type
_entity.pdbx_description
1 polymer ?
#
loop_
_entity_poly.entity_id
_entity_poly.type
_entity_poly.pdbx_seq_one_letter_code
_entity_poly.pdbx_strand_id
1 'polypeptide(L)'
;MLNFFRILTGIFFTLFTFLMLGIFIMPIIENPFIGILIVGILLYVSYKIGFKLANKLFKYQKEINNTIDTVYEKNEIQKDTEIYTETEDFTTEPAIQEGYIISKEINSPVYSDKVYKNFVVLDFETTGLDPNTDKIIEIAALKYIDRSLVDEFVTLVNPEITIPKKITKINGITDDMVNDKPTIKEVLPSLLQFIGDLPIVAHNAPFDARFLKYAVLNNFGEDSIENNFIDTVKIAREIYPNLTNHKLTTIKEHLNINLSSHRAYNDTLVTAQIYLDYSKKKINEYNSQIPIFDQIDEDIYMCFITHKSGMNEKFGTSEDFCKLEEKISEICKKNNGRHYKAASKNVKFAIIFNYLNRTKSCVDTLRNKGYKVTTFEEAIKFFELDYMWDIESLVNAEKEYKEFSYKIVE
;
A
#
# COMPACT_ATOMS: atom_id res chain seq x y z
N MET A 1 14.08 3.17 -4.71
CA MET A 1 15.17 4.15 -4.92
C MET A 1 15.89 4.54 -3.62
N LEU A 2 15.20 4.90 -2.54
CA LEU A 2 15.86 5.36 -1.30
C LEU A 2 16.64 4.28 -0.53
N ASN A 3 16.15 3.04 -0.45
CA ASN A 3 16.91 1.93 0.17
C ASN A 3 18.18 1.57 -0.62
N PHE A 4 18.15 1.75 -1.95
CA PHE A 4 19.34 1.60 -2.79
C PHE A 4 20.39 2.66 -2.44
N PHE A 5 19.98 3.91 -2.20
CA PHE A 5 20.88 4.99 -1.79
C PHE A 5 21.48 4.79 -0.38
N ARG A 6 20.71 4.23 0.57
CA ARG A 6 21.20 3.87 1.93
C ARG A 6 22.26 2.77 1.88
N ILE A 7 22.01 1.73 1.10
CA ILE A 7 22.95 0.62 0.94
C ILE A 7 24.21 1.10 0.21
N LEU A 8 24.04 1.89 -0.86
CA LEU A 8 25.16 2.40 -1.65
C LEU A 8 26.06 3.37 -0.85
N THR A 9 25.48 4.24 -0.01
CA THR A 9 26.26 5.15 0.86
C THR A 9 27.02 4.40 1.96
N GLY A 10 26.42 3.36 2.56
CA GLY A 10 27.11 2.47 3.50
C GLY A 10 28.27 1.71 2.86
N ILE A 11 28.06 1.15 1.66
CA ILE A 11 29.09 0.46 0.88
C ILE A 11 30.23 1.43 0.49
N PHE A 12 29.89 2.64 0.04
CA PHE A 12 30.88 3.65 -0.35
C PHE A 12 31.75 4.09 0.82
N PHE A 13 31.16 4.33 2.00
CA PHE A 13 31.92 4.68 3.21
C PHE A 13 32.84 3.54 3.66
N THR A 14 32.39 2.29 3.55
CA THR A 14 33.16 1.09 3.93
C THR A 14 34.35 0.86 2.98
N LEU A 15 34.13 1.02 1.66
CA LEU A 15 35.20 0.95 0.65
C LEU A 15 36.21 2.08 0.82
N PHE A 16 35.75 3.30 1.09
CA PHE A 16 36.61 4.45 1.33
C PHE A 16 37.47 4.28 2.60
N THR A 17 36.91 3.70 3.66
CA THR A 17 37.69 3.38 4.88
C THR A 17 38.71 2.28 4.62
N PHE A 18 38.36 1.23 3.88
CA PHE A 18 39.30 0.18 3.47
C PHE A 18 40.49 0.75 2.68
N LEU A 19 40.23 1.66 1.74
CA LEU A 19 41.25 2.33 0.95
C LEU A 19 42.19 3.17 1.83
N MET A 20 41.64 3.95 2.76
CA MET A 20 42.44 4.78 3.68
C MET A 20 43.24 3.94 4.69
N LEU A 21 42.68 2.84 5.19
CA LEU A 21 43.35 1.92 6.11
C LEU A 21 44.52 1.20 5.45
N GLY A 22 44.36 0.75 4.20
CA GLY A 22 45.40 0.06 3.45
C GLY A 22 46.58 0.97 3.08
N ILE A 23 46.32 2.24 2.77
CA ILE A 23 47.36 3.19 2.33
C ILE A 23 48.15 3.77 3.51
N PHE A 24 47.48 4.09 4.62
CA PHE A 24 48.09 4.87 5.71
C PHE A 24 48.43 4.08 6.97
N ILE A 25 47.74 2.97 7.25
CA ILE A 25 47.86 2.27 8.55
C ILE A 25 48.71 1.00 8.44
N MET A 26 48.55 0.22 7.36
CA MET A 26 49.32 -1.01 7.12
C MET A 26 50.85 -0.85 7.14
N PRO A 27 51.46 0.26 6.67
CA PRO A 27 52.92 0.40 6.69
C PRO A 27 53.54 0.66 8.08
N ILE A 28 52.73 0.99 9.09
CA ILE A 28 53.21 1.51 10.39
C ILE A 28 53.06 0.47 11.52
N ILE A 29 52.29 -0.59 11.30
CA ILE A 29 51.96 -1.56 12.36
C ILE A 29 52.85 -2.81 12.23
N GLU A 30 53.83 -2.93 13.13
CA GLU A 30 54.75 -4.08 13.19
C GLU A 30 54.06 -5.38 13.68
N ASN A 31 52.93 -5.28 14.39
CA ASN A 31 52.18 -6.42 14.91
C ASN A 31 50.83 -6.62 14.17
N PRO A 32 50.68 -7.70 13.37
CA PRO A 32 49.51 -7.90 12.54
C PRO A 32 48.20 -8.06 13.33
N PHE A 33 48.25 -8.59 14.56
CA PHE A 33 47.06 -8.76 15.41
C PHE A 33 46.55 -7.42 15.95
N ILE A 34 47.45 -6.51 16.30
CA ILE A 34 47.09 -5.14 16.71
C ILE A 34 46.50 -4.38 15.52
N GLY A 35 47.02 -4.61 14.31
CA GLY A 35 46.48 -4.05 13.07
C GLY A 35 45.03 -4.46 12.82
N ILE A 36 44.71 -5.75 12.95
CA ILE A 36 43.34 -6.26 12.77
C ILE A 36 42.38 -5.64 13.79
N LEU A 37 42.80 -5.53 15.06
CA LEU A 37 41.97 -4.95 16.11
C LEU A 37 41.67 -3.46 15.86
N ILE A 38 42.70 -2.68 15.47
CA ILE A 38 42.55 -1.26 15.14
C ILE A 38 41.64 -1.06 13.93
N VAL A 39 41.82 -1.88 12.89
CA VAL A 39 40.94 -1.87 11.70
C VAL A 39 39.49 -2.19 12.08
N GLY A 40 39.26 -3.20 12.93
CA GLY A 40 37.92 -3.55 13.41
C GLY A 40 37.24 -2.41 14.19
N ILE A 41 37.99 -1.73 15.07
CA ILE A 41 37.48 -0.57 15.83
C ILE A 41 37.17 0.60 14.89
N LEU A 42 38.04 0.90 13.92
CA LEU A 42 37.84 1.99 12.97
C LEU A 42 36.67 1.73 12.02
N LEU A 43 36.49 0.50 11.57
CA LEU A 43 35.32 0.10 10.77
C LEU A 43 34.02 0.23 11.59
N TYR A 44 34.03 -0.19 12.86
CA TYR A 44 32.88 -0.06 13.75
C TYR A 44 32.52 1.41 14.03
N VAL A 45 33.52 2.26 14.32
CA VAL A 45 33.31 3.70 14.55
C VAL A 45 32.81 4.39 13.28
N SER A 46 33.38 4.06 12.12
CA SER A 46 32.97 4.62 10.83
C SER A 46 31.55 4.21 10.45
N TYR A 47 31.18 2.95 10.71
CA TYR A 47 29.81 2.46 10.58
C TYR A 47 28.84 3.23 11.50
N LYS A 48 29.17 3.40 12.78
CA LYS A 48 28.37 4.18 13.75
C LYS A 48 28.18 5.63 13.34
N ILE A 49 29.22 6.29 12.82
CA ILE A 49 29.17 7.68 12.36
C ILE A 49 28.36 7.80 11.07
N GLY A 50 28.60 6.93 10.08
CA GLY A 50 27.85 6.88 8.84
C GLY A 50 26.36 6.64 9.08
N PHE A 51 26.03 5.72 10.00
CA PHE A 51 24.67 5.45 10.44
C PHE A 51 24.00 6.67 11.10
N LYS A 52 24.73 7.39 11.98
CA LYS A 52 24.24 8.65 12.59
C LYS A 52 24.01 9.75 11.55
N LEU A 53 24.91 9.91 10.58
CA LEU A 53 24.77 10.92 9.52
C LEU A 53 23.60 10.60 8.58
N ALA A 54 23.44 9.34 8.19
CA ALA A 54 22.31 8.89 7.37
C ALA A 54 20.97 9.16 8.08
N ASN A 55 20.88 8.89 9.39
CA ASN A 55 19.69 9.17 10.18
C ASN A 55 19.42 10.69 10.31
N LYS A 56 20.47 11.52 10.41
CA LYS A 56 20.32 12.98 10.46
C LYS A 56 19.88 13.57 9.12
N LEU A 57 20.45 13.09 8.00
CA LEU A 57 20.04 13.49 6.65
C LEU A 57 18.60 13.05 6.35
N PHE A 58 18.22 11.86 6.81
CA PHE A 58 16.85 11.36 6.73
C PHE A 58 15.87 12.25 7.52
N LYS A 59 16.24 12.67 8.75
CA LYS A 59 15.45 13.62 9.52
C LYS A 59 15.24 14.95 8.78
N TYR A 60 16.28 15.50 8.18
CA TYR A 60 16.16 16.72 7.37
C TYR A 60 15.28 16.54 6.13
N GLN A 61 15.40 15.41 5.44
CA GLN A 61 14.53 15.11 4.30
C GLN A 61 13.06 14.96 4.70
N LYS A 62 12.79 14.40 5.88
CA LYS A 62 11.45 14.28 6.49
C LYS A 62 10.87 15.64 6.88
N GLU A 63 11.67 16.54 7.45
CA GLU A 63 11.26 17.92 7.75
C GLU A 63 10.91 18.71 6.48
N ILE A 64 11.67 18.51 5.39
CA ILE A 64 11.39 19.12 4.08
C ILE A 64 10.08 18.59 3.51
N ASN A 65 9.85 17.27 3.51
CA ASN A 65 8.63 16.67 2.98
C ASN A 65 7.39 17.08 3.79
N ASN A 66 7.47 17.09 5.12
CA ASN A 66 6.35 17.54 5.97
C ASN A 66 6.00 19.01 5.74
N THR A 67 7.01 19.86 5.47
CA THR A 67 6.80 21.27 5.13
C THR A 67 6.11 21.41 3.76
N ILE A 68 6.44 20.54 2.81
CA ILE A 68 5.79 20.48 1.50
C ILE A 68 4.32 20.04 1.67
N ASP A 69 4.06 18.99 2.45
CA ASP A 69 2.71 18.45 2.67
C ASP A 69 1.79 19.44 3.41
N THR A 70 2.30 20.19 4.39
CA THR A 70 1.53 21.26 5.06
C THR A 70 1.21 22.45 4.13
N VAL A 71 2.06 22.72 3.13
CA VAL A 71 1.77 23.71 2.09
C VAL A 71 0.70 23.20 1.13
N TYR A 72 0.65 21.89 0.86
CA TYR A 72 -0.41 21.28 0.04
C TYR A 72 -1.77 21.23 0.75
N GLU A 73 -1.83 20.80 2.02
CA GLU A 73 -3.08 20.76 2.81
C GLU A 73 -3.73 22.15 2.97
N LYS A 74 -2.92 23.20 3.19
CA LYS A 74 -3.44 24.58 3.26
C LYS A 74 -4.08 25.07 1.97
N ASN A 75 -3.70 24.50 0.82
CA ASN A 75 -4.27 24.85 -0.48
C ASN A 75 -5.53 24.05 -0.82
N GLU A 76 -5.77 22.89 -0.18
CA GLU A 76 -6.99 22.09 -0.35
C GLU A 76 -8.11 22.49 0.64
N ILE A 77 -7.77 22.86 1.88
CA ILE A 77 -8.76 23.24 2.92
C ILE A 77 -9.56 24.51 2.55
N GLN A 78 -9.13 25.29 1.55
CA GLN A 78 -9.86 26.48 1.10
C GLN A 78 -11.03 26.17 0.14
N LYS A 79 -11.28 24.90 -0.20
CA LYS A 79 -12.33 24.53 -1.17
C LYS A 79 -13.56 23.82 -0.61
N ASP A 80 -13.47 23.14 0.54
CA ASP A 80 -14.59 22.34 1.04
C ASP A 80 -14.91 22.67 2.51
N THR A 81 -15.73 23.71 2.69
CA THR A 81 -16.52 23.89 3.91
C THR A 81 -17.98 24.09 3.51
N GLU A 82 -18.81 23.07 3.68
CA GLU A 82 -20.20 23.23 4.15
C GLU A 82 -20.79 21.87 4.61
N ILE A 83 -21.11 21.84 5.91
CA ILE A 83 -22.24 21.14 6.57
C ILE A 83 -22.18 19.61 6.69
N TYR A 84 -22.06 19.12 7.93
CA TYR A 84 -23.05 18.27 8.60
C TYR A 84 -22.79 18.30 10.13
N THR A 85 -23.73 18.88 10.87
CA THR A 85 -23.83 18.82 12.33
C THR A 85 -24.86 17.76 12.70
N GLU A 86 -24.49 16.79 13.54
CA GLU A 86 -25.33 16.22 14.62
C GLU A 86 -24.52 15.12 15.34
N THR A 87 -24.17 15.36 16.60
CA THR A 87 -23.70 14.35 17.55
C THR A 87 -24.54 14.48 18.81
N GLU A 88 -25.27 13.42 19.16
CA GLU A 88 -25.86 13.27 20.49
C GLU A 88 -24.83 12.69 21.48
N ASP A 89 -24.96 13.23 22.69
CA ASP A 89 -24.18 13.05 23.91
C ASP A 89 -23.97 11.60 24.36
N PHE A 90 -22.77 11.31 24.86
CA PHE A 90 -22.61 10.50 26.08
C PHE A 90 -21.42 11.05 26.89
N THR A 91 -21.76 11.75 27.96
CA THR A 91 -20.85 12.27 28.98
C THR A 91 -20.51 11.17 29.99
N THR A 92 -19.21 10.97 30.26
CA THR A 92 -18.69 10.67 31.60
C THR A 92 -17.20 11.03 31.64
N GLU A 93 -16.84 12.04 32.44
CA GLU A 93 -15.47 12.43 32.79
C GLU A 93 -14.76 11.35 33.62
N PRO A 94 -13.43 11.15 33.48
CA PRO A 94 -12.64 10.46 34.48
C PRO A 94 -12.03 11.44 35.51
N ALA A 95 -12.21 11.10 36.78
CA ALA A 95 -11.58 11.74 37.92
C ALA A 95 -10.04 11.62 37.85
N ILE A 96 -9.37 12.74 38.12
CA ILE A 96 -7.91 12.86 38.20
C ILE A 96 -7.44 12.31 39.56
N GLN A 97 -6.51 11.37 39.55
CA GLN A 97 -5.67 11.08 40.71
C GLN A 97 -4.20 10.99 40.28
N GLU A 98 -3.40 11.91 40.82
CA GLU A 98 -1.98 12.14 40.50
C GLU A 98 -1.10 10.93 40.79
N GLY A 99 -0.18 10.61 39.86
CA GLY A 99 0.90 9.66 40.12
C GLY A 99 1.71 9.24 38.89
N TYR A 100 2.77 10.01 38.59
CA TYR A 100 3.90 9.70 37.70
C TYR A 100 3.66 9.67 36.17
N ILE A 101 3.74 10.87 35.58
CA ILE A 101 3.97 11.06 34.14
C ILE A 101 5.48 10.88 33.87
N ILE A 102 5.84 9.78 33.20
CA ILE A 102 6.84 9.83 32.15
C ILE A 102 6.14 9.35 30.88
N SER A 103 5.24 10.17 30.34
CA SER A 103 4.71 9.97 29.00
C SER A 103 5.81 10.34 28.02
N LYS A 104 6.70 9.38 27.72
CA LYS A 104 7.40 9.41 26.43
C LYS A 104 6.27 9.33 25.39
N GLU A 105 6.02 10.41 24.66
CA GLU A 105 5.00 10.44 23.60
C GLU A 105 5.28 9.27 22.65
N ILE A 106 4.48 8.21 22.75
CA ILE A 106 4.49 7.11 21.79
C ILE A 106 3.76 7.66 20.57
N ASN A 107 4.40 7.69 19.40
CA ASN A 107 3.71 8.11 18.19
C ASN A 107 2.53 7.17 17.96
N SER A 108 1.39 7.71 17.57
CA SER A 108 0.24 6.88 17.22
C SER A 108 0.59 5.97 16.02
N PRO A 109 0.05 4.74 15.96
CA PRO A 109 0.16 3.92 14.75
C PRO A 109 -0.38 4.65 13.53
N VAL A 110 0.28 4.49 12.38
CA VAL A 110 -0.22 4.99 11.10
C VAL A 110 -1.22 3.98 10.56
N TYR A 111 -2.44 4.41 10.28
CA TYR A 111 -3.47 3.55 9.66
C TYR A 111 -3.59 3.86 8.16
N SER A 112 -3.89 2.85 7.38
CA SER A 112 -4.04 2.96 5.93
C SER A 112 -5.28 2.22 5.44
N ASP A 113 -6.01 2.84 4.52
CA ASP A 113 -7.14 2.21 3.82
C ASP A 113 -6.73 1.69 2.42
N LYS A 114 -5.42 1.76 2.10
CA LYS A 114 -4.85 1.27 0.83
C LYS A 114 -4.89 -0.25 0.75
N VAL A 115 -5.00 -0.78 -0.46
CA VAL A 115 -4.97 -2.22 -0.74
C VAL A 115 -3.57 -2.64 -1.17
N TYR A 116 -2.90 -3.42 -0.32
CA TYR A 116 -1.55 -3.92 -0.56
C TYR A 116 -1.60 -5.37 -1.03
N LYS A 117 -0.70 -5.71 -1.95
CA LYS A 117 -0.50 -7.09 -2.40
C LYS A 117 0.47 -7.89 -1.53
N ASN A 118 1.35 -7.18 -0.81
CA ASN A 118 2.35 -7.75 0.10
C ASN A 118 2.07 -7.21 1.50
N PHE A 119 1.88 -8.08 2.47
CA PHE A 119 1.46 -7.69 3.82
C PHE A 119 1.79 -8.79 4.82
N VAL A 120 1.77 -8.44 6.10
CA VAL A 120 1.81 -9.40 7.20
C VAL A 120 0.51 -9.28 7.98
N VAL A 121 -0.16 -10.39 8.21
CA VAL A 121 -1.32 -10.44 9.11
C VAL A 121 -0.81 -10.77 10.50
N LEU A 122 -1.26 -10.05 11.53
CA LEU A 122 -0.77 -10.18 12.90
C LEU A 122 -1.95 -10.32 13.87
N ASP A 123 -1.79 -11.20 14.85
CA ASP A 123 -2.69 -11.35 15.99
C ASP A 123 -1.87 -11.73 17.25
N PHE A 124 -2.25 -11.16 18.39
CA PHE A 124 -1.70 -11.51 19.69
C PHE A 124 -2.77 -12.04 20.65
N GLU A 125 -2.41 -13.08 21.39
CA GLU A 125 -3.07 -13.39 22.66
C GLU A 125 -2.27 -12.76 23.81
N THR A 126 -2.99 -12.24 24.81
CA THR A 126 -2.41 -11.45 25.90
C THR A 126 -3.01 -11.84 27.26
N THR A 127 -2.36 -11.45 28.35
CA THR A 127 -2.88 -11.64 29.73
C THR A 127 -3.99 -10.65 30.12
N GLY A 128 -4.39 -9.76 29.21
CA GLY A 128 -5.39 -8.73 29.42
C GLY A 128 -5.37 -7.65 28.33
N LEU A 129 -5.94 -6.48 28.58
CA LEU A 129 -6.22 -5.48 27.54
C LEU A 129 -5.27 -4.27 27.54
N ASP A 130 -4.53 -4.06 28.62
CA ASP A 130 -3.69 -2.88 28.81
C ASP A 130 -2.21 -3.25 28.62
N PRO A 131 -1.55 -2.78 27.54
CA PRO A 131 -0.16 -3.13 27.27
C PRO A 131 0.81 -2.67 28.38
N ASN A 132 0.44 -1.70 29.22
CA ASN A 132 1.30 -1.24 30.31
C ASN A 132 1.46 -2.30 31.42
N THR A 133 0.40 -3.08 31.66
CA THR A 133 0.32 -4.01 32.79
C THR A 133 0.26 -5.46 32.32
N ASP A 134 -0.34 -5.72 31.16
CA ASP A 134 -0.52 -7.03 30.57
C ASP A 134 0.62 -7.42 29.62
N LYS A 135 0.74 -8.72 29.34
CA LYS A 135 1.83 -9.33 28.57
C LYS A 135 1.30 -10.15 27.40
N ILE A 136 2.09 -10.20 26.32
CA ILE A 136 1.84 -11.07 25.16
C ILE A 136 2.19 -12.52 25.56
N ILE A 137 1.32 -13.47 25.21
CA ILE A 137 1.46 -14.91 25.52
C ILE A 137 1.39 -15.82 24.28
N GLU A 138 0.85 -15.33 23.16
CA GLU A 138 0.93 -15.99 21.85
C GLU A 138 1.11 -14.93 20.77
N ILE A 139 1.89 -15.27 19.75
CA ILE A 139 2.09 -14.46 18.55
C ILE A 139 1.77 -15.32 17.35
N ALA A 140 0.94 -14.82 16.45
CA ALA A 140 0.81 -15.34 15.10
C ALA A 140 0.99 -14.22 14.10
N ALA A 141 1.93 -14.40 13.17
CA ALA A 141 2.14 -13.52 12.04
C ALA A 141 2.25 -14.33 10.75
N LEU A 142 1.41 -14.02 9.75
CA LEU A 142 1.37 -14.71 8.47
C LEU A 142 1.77 -13.75 7.36
N LYS A 143 2.80 -14.09 6.58
CA LYS A 143 3.35 -13.24 5.52
C LYS A 143 2.77 -13.62 4.17
N TYR A 144 2.21 -12.63 3.51
CA TYR A 144 1.66 -12.76 2.17
C TYR A 144 2.49 -11.94 1.18
N ILE A 145 2.90 -12.57 0.08
CA ILE A 145 3.54 -11.92 -1.07
C ILE A 145 2.70 -12.22 -2.30
N ASP A 146 2.38 -11.17 -3.05
CA ASP A 146 1.40 -11.19 -4.14
C ASP A 146 0.12 -11.94 -3.75
N ARG A 147 -0.36 -11.66 -2.53
CA ARG A 147 -1.58 -12.23 -1.91
C ARG A 147 -1.55 -13.74 -1.69
N SER A 148 -0.38 -14.37 -1.79
CA SER A 148 -0.17 -15.79 -1.46
C SER A 148 0.59 -15.91 -0.15
N LEU A 149 0.17 -16.83 0.72
CA LEU A 149 0.87 -17.13 1.96
C LEU A 149 2.24 -17.73 1.63
N VAL A 150 3.32 -17.12 2.11
CA VAL A 150 4.69 -17.56 1.83
C VAL A 150 5.50 -17.92 3.06
N ASP A 151 5.10 -17.45 4.24
CA ASP A 151 5.85 -17.66 5.48
C ASP A 151 4.96 -17.46 6.72
N GLU A 152 5.30 -18.10 7.82
CA GLU A 152 4.54 -18.08 9.07
C GLU A 152 5.48 -17.93 10.28
N PHE A 153 5.11 -17.06 11.22
CA PHE A 153 5.78 -16.91 12.50
C PHE A 153 4.74 -17.12 13.62
N VAL A 154 4.80 -18.28 14.27
CA VAL A 154 3.86 -18.65 15.32
C VAL A 154 4.63 -19.12 16.55
N THR A 155 4.41 -18.49 17.70
CA THR A 155 5.07 -18.89 18.95
C THR A 155 4.23 -18.56 20.17
N LEU A 156 4.30 -19.42 21.17
CA LEU A 156 3.95 -19.07 22.54
C LEU A 156 5.07 -18.21 23.15
N VAL A 157 4.70 -17.37 24.11
CA VAL A 157 5.60 -16.43 24.78
C VAL A 157 5.45 -16.59 26.27
N ASN A 158 6.56 -16.70 26.99
CA ASN A 158 6.56 -16.64 28.44
C ASN A 158 6.31 -15.18 28.88
N PRO A 159 5.19 -14.88 29.56
CA PRO A 159 4.88 -13.51 29.98
C PRO A 159 5.63 -13.07 31.25
N GLU A 160 6.35 -13.99 31.90
CA GLU A 160 7.05 -13.78 33.18
C GLU A 160 6.11 -13.36 34.34
N ILE A 161 4.81 -13.58 34.17
CA ILE A 161 3.75 -13.34 35.16
C ILE A 161 2.74 -14.49 35.10
N THR A 162 1.97 -14.68 36.17
CA THR A 162 0.86 -15.65 36.17
C THR A 162 -0.26 -15.20 35.24
N ILE A 163 -0.71 -16.08 34.35
CA ILE A 163 -1.84 -15.83 33.46
C ILE A 163 -3.14 -15.82 34.28
N PRO A 164 -3.96 -14.74 34.23
CA PRO A 164 -5.22 -14.72 34.95
C PRO A 164 -6.16 -15.84 34.46
N LYS A 165 -6.76 -16.60 35.38
CA LYS A 165 -7.67 -17.73 35.04
C LYS A 165 -8.80 -17.37 34.07
N LYS A 166 -9.25 -16.11 34.07
CA LYS A 166 -10.26 -15.62 33.12
C LYS A 166 -9.77 -15.62 31.67
N ILE A 167 -8.48 -15.36 31.45
CA ILE A 167 -7.84 -15.36 30.12
C ILE A 167 -7.63 -16.79 29.64
N THR A 168 -7.11 -17.67 30.49
CA THR A 168 -6.98 -19.10 30.17
C THR A 168 -8.33 -19.73 29.78
N LYS A 169 -9.45 -19.27 30.35
CA LYS A 169 -10.79 -19.73 29.93
C LYS A 169 -11.19 -19.26 28.53
N ILE A 170 -10.62 -18.15 28.05
CA ILE A 170 -10.93 -17.56 26.74
C ILE A 170 -10.06 -18.22 25.66
N ASN A 171 -8.73 -18.21 25.83
CA ASN A 171 -7.79 -18.67 24.80
C ASN A 171 -7.18 -20.05 25.05
N GLY A 172 -7.42 -20.65 26.21
CA GLY A 172 -6.93 -21.98 26.55
C GLY A 172 -5.44 -22.05 26.93
N ILE A 173 -4.73 -20.92 26.97
CA ILE A 173 -3.30 -20.88 27.28
C ILE A 173 -3.09 -20.92 28.80
N THR A 174 -2.33 -21.90 29.27
CA THR A 174 -2.00 -22.10 30.69
C THR A 174 -0.57 -21.69 31.01
N ASP A 175 -0.28 -21.40 32.28
CA ASP A 175 1.09 -21.11 32.74
C ASP A 175 2.07 -22.24 32.37
N ASP A 176 1.63 -23.50 32.47
CA ASP A 176 2.44 -24.68 32.12
C ASP A 176 2.83 -24.71 30.63
N MET A 177 1.99 -24.18 29.74
CA MET A 177 2.27 -24.14 28.29
C MET A 177 3.33 -23.10 27.91
N VAL A 178 3.47 -22.04 28.72
CA VAL A 178 4.32 -20.88 28.41
C VAL A 178 5.57 -20.78 29.29
N ASN A 179 5.63 -21.49 30.41
CA ASN A 179 6.74 -21.50 31.36
C ASN A 179 8.11 -21.67 30.69
N ASP A 180 8.24 -22.66 29.81
CA ASP A 180 9.49 -23.03 29.14
C ASP A 180 9.70 -22.32 27.79
N LYS A 181 8.81 -21.38 27.44
CA LYS A 181 8.83 -20.67 26.15
C LYS A 181 9.70 -19.41 26.22
N PRO A 182 10.19 -18.91 25.07
CA PRO A 182 10.97 -17.67 25.06
C PRO A 182 10.13 -16.48 25.53
N THR A 183 10.79 -15.52 26.15
CA THR A 183 10.22 -14.25 26.58
C THR A 183 9.96 -13.32 25.38
N ILE A 184 9.14 -12.28 25.58
CA ILE A 184 8.90 -11.29 24.52
C ILE A 184 10.20 -10.64 24.03
N LYS A 185 11.15 -10.43 24.94
CA LYS A 185 12.46 -9.83 24.63
C LYS A 185 13.28 -10.68 23.65
N GLU A 186 13.16 -12.00 23.75
CA GLU A 186 13.89 -12.94 22.90
C GLU A 186 13.24 -13.10 21.52
N VAL A 187 11.91 -13.10 21.44
CA VAL A 187 11.18 -13.30 20.17
C VAL A 187 10.99 -12.02 19.36
N LEU A 188 10.93 -10.85 20.00
CA LEU A 188 10.60 -9.59 19.35
C LEU A 188 11.57 -9.19 18.22
N PRO A 189 12.90 -9.34 18.32
CA PRO A 189 13.80 -9.07 17.20
C PRO A 189 13.45 -9.89 15.95
N SER A 190 13.15 -11.18 16.13
CA SER A 190 12.79 -12.09 15.05
C SER A 190 11.43 -11.74 14.44
N LEU A 191 10.46 -11.34 15.26
CA LEU A 191 9.16 -10.86 14.78
C LEU A 191 9.31 -9.59 13.95
N LEU A 192 10.09 -8.61 14.41
CA LEU A 192 10.32 -7.36 13.67
C LEU A 192 11.05 -7.63 12.35
N GLN A 193 12.02 -8.53 12.34
CA GLN A 193 12.68 -8.98 11.12
C GLN A 193 11.70 -9.68 10.17
N PHE A 194 10.78 -10.49 10.72
CA PHE A 194 9.75 -11.15 9.94
C PHE A 194 8.79 -10.13 9.30
N ILE A 195 8.36 -9.11 10.04
CA ILE A 195 7.46 -8.05 9.55
C ILE A 195 8.17 -7.17 8.50
N GLY A 196 9.40 -6.74 8.78
CA GLY A 196 10.14 -5.81 7.94
C GLY A 196 9.38 -4.49 7.73
N ASP A 197 9.38 -3.98 6.50
CA ASP A 197 8.69 -2.73 6.12
C ASP A 197 7.26 -2.99 5.59
N LEU A 198 6.74 -4.21 5.69
CA LEU A 198 5.42 -4.56 5.14
C LEU A 198 4.27 -3.96 5.97
N PRO A 199 3.14 -3.60 5.34
CA PRO A 199 1.94 -3.22 6.08
C PRO A 199 1.44 -4.39 6.94
N ILE A 200 0.89 -4.05 8.11
CA ILE A 200 0.39 -5.00 9.10
C ILE A 200 -1.14 -4.98 9.04
N VAL A 201 -1.73 -6.14 8.75
CA VAL A 201 -3.17 -6.35 8.75
C VAL A 201 -3.55 -7.02 10.07
N ALA A 202 -4.51 -6.47 10.79
CA ALA A 202 -5.00 -7.06 12.05
C ALA A 202 -6.52 -6.86 12.17
N HIS A 203 -7.15 -7.66 13.02
CA HIS A 203 -8.58 -7.50 13.32
C HIS A 203 -8.75 -6.73 14.61
N ASN A 204 -9.33 -5.53 14.53
CA ASN A 204 -9.24 -4.53 15.59
C ASN A 204 -7.77 -4.11 15.80
N ALA A 205 -7.12 -3.73 14.69
CA ALA A 205 -5.70 -3.37 14.64
C ALA A 205 -5.19 -2.42 15.74
N PRO A 206 -5.98 -1.46 16.28
CA PRO A 206 -5.55 -0.67 17.44
C PRO A 206 -5.15 -1.49 18.68
N PHE A 207 -5.60 -2.74 18.80
CA PHE A 207 -5.18 -3.67 19.83
C PHE A 207 -3.76 -4.19 19.62
N ASP A 208 -3.49 -4.85 18.51
CA ASP A 208 -2.17 -5.43 18.25
C ASP A 208 -1.11 -4.34 18.09
N ALA A 209 -1.46 -3.21 17.45
CA ALA A 209 -0.56 -2.09 17.25
C ALA A 209 -0.03 -1.52 18.57
N ARG A 210 -0.88 -1.35 19.59
CA ARG A 210 -0.44 -0.82 20.90
C ARG A 210 0.44 -1.81 21.65
N PHE A 211 0.13 -3.10 21.60
CA PHE A 211 0.95 -4.15 22.24
C PHE A 211 2.32 -4.26 21.57
N LEU A 212 2.36 -4.24 20.22
CA LEU A 212 3.62 -4.28 19.47
C LEU A 212 4.47 -3.04 19.76
N LYS A 213 3.90 -1.83 19.70
CA LYS A 213 4.63 -0.59 20.01
C LYS A 213 5.17 -0.57 21.43
N TYR A 214 4.36 -0.97 22.40
CA TYR A 214 4.80 -1.00 23.79
C TYR A 214 5.92 -2.03 24.02
N ALA A 215 5.83 -3.20 23.38
CA ALA A 215 6.88 -4.20 23.42
C ALA A 215 8.19 -3.66 22.81
N VAL A 216 8.12 -2.96 21.66
CA VAL A 216 9.29 -2.33 21.03
C VAL A 216 9.90 -1.24 21.91
N LEU A 217 9.06 -0.35 22.43
CA LEU A 217 9.51 0.74 23.28
C LEU A 217 10.24 0.25 24.52
N ASN A 218 9.69 -0.76 25.21
CA ASN A 218 10.27 -1.28 26.44
C ASN A 218 11.56 -2.07 26.23
N ASN A 219 11.75 -2.71 25.07
CA ASN A 219 12.92 -3.55 24.83
C ASN A 219 14.05 -2.82 24.09
N PHE A 220 13.73 -1.82 23.27
CA PHE A 220 14.72 -1.10 22.46
C PHE A 220 14.84 0.39 22.80
N GLY A 221 13.91 0.95 23.59
CA GLY A 221 13.95 2.36 24.00
C GLY A 221 13.58 3.37 22.89
N GLU A 222 13.22 2.88 21.71
CA GLU A 222 12.85 3.67 20.53
C GLU A 222 11.43 3.28 20.09
N ASP A 223 10.65 4.25 19.62
CA ASP A 223 9.36 4.00 18.95
C ASP A 223 9.62 3.95 17.44
N SER A 224 9.97 2.76 16.95
CA SER A 224 10.48 2.56 15.59
C SER A 224 9.48 1.89 14.65
N ILE A 225 8.22 1.75 15.03
CA ILE A 225 7.21 1.10 14.19
C ILE A 225 6.60 2.14 13.26
N GLU A 226 7.09 2.16 12.02
CA GLU A 226 6.60 3.01 10.93
C GLU A 226 5.68 2.26 9.95
N ASN A 227 5.40 0.98 10.20
CA ASN A 227 4.50 0.17 9.36
C ASN A 227 3.07 0.74 9.35
N ASN A 228 2.43 0.68 8.17
CA ASN A 228 1.02 0.98 8.03
C ASN A 228 0.17 -0.15 8.61
N PHE A 229 -0.77 0.18 9.48
CA PHE A 229 -1.75 -0.75 10.02
C PHE A 229 -3.06 -0.70 9.24
N ILE A 230 -3.63 -1.87 9.01
CA ILE A 230 -4.89 -2.05 8.30
C ILE A 230 -5.85 -2.80 9.22
N ASP A 231 -6.98 -2.17 9.53
CA ASP A 231 -7.98 -2.73 10.43
C ASP A 231 -9.09 -3.46 9.65
N THR A 232 -9.09 -4.79 9.77
CA THR A 232 -10.09 -5.62 9.11
C THR A 232 -11.48 -5.49 9.69
N VAL A 233 -11.69 -4.86 10.85
CA VAL A 233 -13.05 -4.55 11.34
C VAL A 233 -13.73 -3.53 10.43
N LYS A 234 -13.00 -2.48 10.00
CA LYS A 234 -13.52 -1.50 9.03
C LYS A 234 -13.85 -2.17 7.70
N ILE A 235 -12.94 -3.01 7.23
CA ILE A 235 -13.11 -3.78 5.99
C ILE A 235 -14.31 -4.73 6.08
N ALA A 236 -14.44 -5.47 7.19
CA ALA A 236 -15.54 -6.41 7.41
C ALA A 236 -16.90 -5.71 7.40
N ARG A 237 -17.00 -4.47 7.90
CA ARG A 237 -18.22 -3.66 7.80
C ARG A 237 -18.59 -3.33 6.35
N GLU A 238 -17.60 -3.15 5.48
CA GLU A 238 -17.83 -2.86 4.06
C GLU A 238 -18.23 -4.11 3.27
N ILE A 239 -17.62 -5.27 3.56
CA ILE A 239 -17.86 -6.50 2.78
C ILE A 239 -18.97 -7.38 3.35
N TYR A 240 -19.27 -7.26 4.65
CA TYR A 240 -20.33 -7.98 5.35
C TYR A 240 -21.27 -7.02 6.11
N PRO A 241 -21.96 -6.09 5.42
CA PRO A 241 -22.75 -5.04 6.09
C PRO A 241 -23.95 -5.54 6.89
N ASN A 242 -24.44 -6.74 6.59
CA ASN A 242 -25.67 -7.30 7.19
C ASN A 242 -25.40 -8.18 8.43
N LEU A 243 -24.15 -8.31 8.88
CA LEU A 243 -23.84 -9.06 10.11
C LEU A 243 -24.26 -8.28 11.35
N THR A 244 -24.72 -9.00 12.37
CA THR A 244 -25.14 -8.41 13.66
C THR A 244 -23.99 -7.69 14.37
N ASN A 245 -22.76 -8.17 14.16
CA ASN A 245 -21.51 -7.54 14.56
C ASN A 245 -20.36 -8.12 13.71
N HIS A 246 -19.19 -7.50 13.81
CA HIS A 246 -18.00 -7.86 13.02
C HIS A 246 -16.90 -8.48 13.87
N LYS A 247 -17.24 -9.16 14.97
CA LYS A 247 -16.27 -9.97 15.71
C LYS A 247 -15.86 -11.18 14.87
N LEU A 248 -14.62 -11.65 15.03
CA LEU A 248 -14.14 -12.84 14.31
C LEU A 248 -15.03 -14.07 14.50
N THR A 249 -15.64 -14.27 15.68
CA THR A 249 -16.58 -15.39 15.91
C THR A 249 -17.77 -15.34 14.95
N THR A 250 -18.41 -14.17 14.82
CA THR A 250 -19.56 -13.95 13.93
C THR A 250 -19.16 -14.09 12.47
N ILE A 251 -17.96 -13.61 12.10
CA ILE A 251 -17.46 -13.71 10.72
C ILE A 251 -17.11 -15.17 10.37
N LYS A 252 -16.50 -15.92 11.30
CA LYS A 252 -16.23 -17.37 11.12
C LYS A 252 -17.50 -18.15 10.84
N GLU A 253 -18.54 -17.90 11.62
CA GLU A 253 -19.87 -18.50 11.41
C GLU A 253 -20.43 -18.14 10.03
N HIS A 254 -20.35 -16.87 9.63
CA HIS A 254 -20.79 -16.42 8.31
C HIS A 254 -20.04 -17.10 7.16
N LEU A 255 -18.73 -17.26 7.30
CA LEU A 255 -17.87 -17.87 6.28
C LEU A 255 -17.86 -19.41 6.33
N ASN A 256 -18.62 -20.04 7.23
CA ASN A 256 -18.59 -21.48 7.48
C ASN A 256 -17.18 -22.02 7.77
N ILE A 257 -16.35 -21.22 8.45
CA ILE A 257 -14.98 -21.59 8.82
C ILE A 257 -15.00 -22.26 10.20
N ASN A 258 -14.80 -23.58 10.22
CA ASN A 258 -14.71 -24.37 11.44
C ASN A 258 -13.28 -24.38 12.02
N LEU A 259 -12.81 -23.22 12.46
CA LEU A 259 -11.54 -23.07 13.20
C LEU A 259 -11.82 -22.64 14.65
N SER A 260 -11.05 -23.15 15.61
CA SER A 260 -11.22 -22.73 17.00
C SER A 260 -10.94 -21.22 17.14
N SER A 261 -11.77 -20.54 17.93
CA SER A 261 -11.60 -19.12 18.27
C SER A 261 -10.67 -18.92 19.45
N HIS A 262 -10.05 -17.74 19.54
CA HIS A 262 -9.13 -17.36 20.61
C HIS A 262 -7.83 -18.17 20.57
N ARG A 263 -7.34 -18.36 19.34
CA ARG A 263 -6.02 -18.92 19.06
C ARG A 263 -5.44 -18.08 17.95
N ALA A 264 -4.30 -17.45 18.23
CA ALA A 264 -3.79 -16.38 17.39
C ALA A 264 -3.64 -16.80 15.93
N TYR A 265 -3.15 -18.03 15.68
CA TYR A 265 -2.99 -18.55 14.32
C TYR A 265 -4.31 -18.64 13.54
N ASN A 266 -5.35 -19.20 14.15
CA ASN A 266 -6.65 -19.36 13.50
C ASN A 266 -7.31 -18.02 13.25
N ASP A 267 -7.18 -17.09 14.20
CA ASP A 267 -7.71 -15.73 14.09
C ASP A 267 -6.96 -14.94 13.01
N THR A 268 -5.66 -15.16 12.85
CA THR A 268 -4.85 -14.60 11.76
C THR A 268 -5.27 -15.13 10.39
N LEU A 269 -5.59 -16.43 10.26
CA LEU A 269 -6.10 -17.00 9.00
C LEU A 269 -7.43 -16.36 8.56
N VAL A 270 -8.36 -16.15 9.51
CA VAL A 270 -9.64 -15.52 9.19
C VAL A 270 -9.46 -14.04 8.86
N THR A 271 -8.58 -13.35 9.60
CA THR A 271 -8.21 -11.96 9.32
C THR A 271 -7.61 -11.82 7.93
N ALA A 272 -6.74 -12.75 7.52
CA ALA A 272 -6.20 -12.81 6.18
C ALA A 272 -7.31 -12.99 5.13
N GLN A 273 -8.24 -13.92 5.37
CA GLN A 273 -9.35 -14.19 4.46
C GLN A 273 -10.23 -12.94 4.24
N ILE A 274 -10.58 -12.22 5.32
CA ILE A 274 -11.33 -10.94 5.24
C ILE A 274 -10.59 -9.94 4.33
N TYR A 275 -9.28 -9.80 4.51
CA TYR A 275 -8.48 -8.88 3.73
C TYR A 275 -8.36 -9.29 2.25
N LEU A 276 -8.21 -10.59 1.99
CA LEU A 276 -8.14 -11.14 0.64
C LEU A 276 -9.46 -10.98 -0.12
N ASP A 277 -10.60 -11.21 0.54
CA ASP A 277 -11.93 -11.01 -0.05
C ASP A 277 -12.16 -9.54 -0.40
N TYR A 278 -11.76 -8.63 0.48
CA TYR A 278 -11.76 -7.20 0.22
C TYR A 278 -10.88 -6.81 -0.95
N SER A 279 -9.64 -7.30 -0.97
CA SER A 279 -8.70 -7.04 -2.06
C SER A 279 -9.28 -7.50 -3.40
N LYS A 280 -9.87 -8.70 -3.44
CA LYS A 280 -10.56 -9.24 -4.62
C LYS A 280 -11.76 -8.39 -5.03
N LYS A 281 -12.59 -7.95 -4.09
CA LYS A 281 -13.71 -7.03 -4.35
C LYS A 281 -13.22 -5.74 -5.01
N LYS A 282 -12.18 -5.09 -4.46
CA LYS A 282 -11.60 -3.87 -5.02
C LYS A 282 -11.01 -4.07 -6.42
N ILE A 283 -10.32 -5.19 -6.65
CA ILE A 283 -9.81 -5.55 -7.99
C ILE A 283 -10.98 -5.73 -8.97
N ASN A 284 -12.06 -6.40 -8.57
CA ASN A 284 -13.22 -6.60 -9.43
C ASN A 284 -13.97 -5.29 -9.71
N GLU A 285 -14.13 -4.43 -8.70
CA GLU A 285 -14.70 -3.08 -8.86
C GLU A 285 -13.88 -2.26 -9.85
N TYR A 286 -12.56 -2.28 -9.73
CA TYR A 286 -11.65 -1.62 -10.66
C TYR A 286 -11.73 -2.21 -12.08
N ASN A 287 -11.63 -3.54 -12.22
CA ASN A 287 -11.71 -4.20 -13.51
C ASN A 287 -13.05 -3.94 -14.20
N SER A 288 -14.14 -3.83 -13.42
CA SER A 288 -15.46 -3.48 -13.93
C SER A 288 -15.54 -2.05 -14.45
N GLN A 289 -14.58 -1.17 -14.13
CA GLN A 289 -14.50 0.21 -14.64
C GLN A 289 -13.63 0.33 -15.90
N ILE A 290 -12.88 -0.71 -16.26
CA ILE A 290 -12.08 -0.72 -17.48
C ILE A 290 -13.04 -0.76 -18.68
N PRO A 291 -12.99 0.22 -19.60
CA PRO A 291 -13.80 0.16 -20.81
C PRO A 291 -13.39 -1.01 -21.70
N ILE A 292 -14.36 -1.69 -22.27
CA ILE A 292 -14.14 -2.70 -23.31
C ILE A 292 -14.50 -2.04 -24.64
N PHE A 293 -13.59 -2.07 -25.61
CA PHE A 293 -13.81 -1.54 -26.95
C PHE A 293 -14.30 -2.63 -27.91
N ASP A 294 -15.06 -2.23 -28.93
CA ASP A 294 -15.58 -3.11 -29.96
C ASP A 294 -14.48 -3.47 -30.97
N GLN A 295 -14.49 -4.71 -31.45
CA GLN A 295 -13.63 -5.13 -32.56
C GLN A 295 -13.97 -4.32 -33.82
N ILE A 296 -12.94 -3.86 -34.52
CA ILE A 296 -13.12 -3.09 -35.75
C ILE A 296 -13.54 -4.02 -36.89
N ASP A 297 -14.63 -3.66 -37.57
CA ASP A 297 -15.13 -4.28 -38.79
C ASP A 297 -15.53 -3.21 -39.82
N GLU A 298 -16.13 -3.60 -40.94
CA GLU A 298 -16.46 -2.69 -42.06
C GLU A 298 -17.36 -1.50 -41.67
N ASP A 299 -18.10 -1.58 -40.55
CA ASP A 299 -18.89 -0.44 -40.06
C ASP A 299 -18.01 0.78 -39.72
N ILE A 300 -16.71 0.60 -39.50
CA ILE A 300 -15.75 1.67 -39.21
C ILE A 300 -15.66 2.70 -40.34
N TYR A 301 -16.06 2.33 -41.57
CA TYR A 301 -16.11 3.30 -42.67
C TYR A 301 -17.25 4.33 -42.50
N MET A 302 -18.19 4.10 -41.59
CA MET A 302 -19.23 5.06 -41.17
C MET A 302 -18.94 5.59 -39.76
N CYS A 303 -17.80 6.26 -39.58
CA CYS A 303 -17.33 6.67 -38.25
C CYS A 303 -17.30 8.19 -38.04
N PHE A 304 -17.14 8.59 -36.78
CA PHE A 304 -16.68 9.92 -36.40
C PHE A 304 -15.66 9.80 -35.27
N ILE A 305 -14.77 10.79 -35.17
CA ILE A 305 -13.85 10.90 -34.04
C ILE A 305 -14.46 11.82 -32.98
N THR A 306 -14.51 11.37 -31.72
CA THR A 306 -15.00 12.10 -30.56
C THR A 306 -13.86 12.45 -29.59
N HIS A 307 -14.12 13.36 -28.65
CA HIS A 307 -13.17 13.78 -27.61
C HIS A 307 -11.81 14.19 -28.19
N LYS A 308 -11.84 15.11 -29.18
CA LYS A 308 -10.64 15.62 -29.86
C LYS A 308 -9.80 16.60 -29.02
N SER A 309 -10.27 16.96 -27.82
CA SER A 309 -9.51 17.78 -26.89
C SER A 309 -8.29 17.03 -26.37
N GLY A 310 -7.24 17.74 -25.92
CA GLY A 310 -6.05 17.11 -25.38
C GLY A 310 -4.95 16.79 -26.40
N MET A 311 -5.02 17.33 -27.62
CA MET A 311 -3.87 17.37 -28.54
C MET A 311 -2.72 18.16 -27.91
N ASN A 312 -1.50 17.64 -28.02
CA ASN A 312 -0.28 18.27 -27.56
C ASN A 312 0.80 17.99 -28.61
N GLU A 313 1.69 18.98 -28.82
CA GLU A 313 2.85 18.88 -29.70
C GLU A 313 3.70 17.62 -29.48
N LYS A 314 3.66 17.03 -28.27
CA LYS A 314 4.33 15.77 -27.94
C LYS A 314 3.91 14.58 -28.81
N PHE A 315 2.68 14.52 -29.33
CA PHE A 315 2.17 13.37 -30.09
C PHE A 315 1.46 13.72 -31.39
N GLY A 316 1.14 14.99 -31.62
CA GLY A 316 0.62 15.46 -32.90
C GLY A 316 -0.05 16.82 -32.77
N THR A 317 0.00 17.61 -33.83
CA THR A 317 -0.62 18.94 -33.85
C THR A 317 -2.06 18.87 -34.36
N SER A 318 -2.83 19.93 -34.12
CA SER A 318 -4.16 20.09 -34.74
C SER A 318 -4.10 20.07 -36.27
N GLU A 319 -3.00 20.54 -36.86
CA GLU A 319 -2.80 20.52 -38.31
C GLU A 319 -2.58 19.08 -38.81
N ASP A 320 -1.75 18.30 -38.12
CA ASP A 320 -1.53 16.89 -38.44
C ASP A 320 -2.82 16.09 -38.33
N PHE A 321 -3.62 16.38 -37.30
CA PHE A 321 -4.92 15.75 -37.11
C PHE A 321 -5.88 16.07 -38.27
N CYS A 322 -5.88 17.31 -38.77
CA CYS A 322 -6.71 17.66 -39.93
C CYS A 322 -6.30 16.87 -41.19
N LYS A 323 -4.99 16.76 -41.46
CA LYS A 323 -4.46 15.98 -42.59
C LYS A 323 -4.83 14.50 -42.47
N LEU A 324 -4.74 13.95 -41.26
CA LEU A 324 -5.17 12.58 -40.97
C LEU A 324 -6.68 12.39 -41.17
N GLU A 325 -7.50 13.32 -40.68
CA GLU A 325 -8.95 13.27 -40.81
C GLU A 325 -9.40 13.34 -42.28
N GLU A 326 -8.67 14.08 -43.12
CA GLU A 326 -8.85 14.09 -44.58
C GLU A 326 -8.55 12.73 -45.20
N LYS A 327 -7.44 12.09 -44.81
CA LYS A 327 -7.09 10.73 -45.27
C LYS A 327 -8.13 9.69 -44.85
N ILE A 328 -8.60 9.73 -43.61
CA ILE A 328 -9.70 8.88 -43.13
C ILE A 328 -10.95 9.13 -43.98
N SER A 329 -11.28 10.39 -44.29
CA SER A 329 -12.42 10.72 -45.15
C SER A 329 -12.30 10.13 -46.55
N GLU A 330 -11.10 10.17 -47.16
CA GLU A 330 -10.82 9.54 -48.45
C GLU A 330 -11.02 8.02 -48.40
N ILE A 331 -10.47 7.35 -47.38
CA ILE A 331 -10.57 5.90 -47.20
C ILE A 331 -12.01 5.46 -46.96
N CYS A 332 -12.75 6.14 -46.08
CA CYS A 332 -14.17 5.88 -45.85
C CYS A 332 -14.97 5.96 -47.17
N LYS A 333 -14.75 7.01 -47.98
CA LYS A 333 -15.46 7.19 -49.26
C LYS A 333 -15.15 6.07 -50.26
N LYS A 334 -13.89 5.63 -50.34
CA LYS A 334 -13.48 4.51 -51.22
C LYS A 334 -14.15 3.20 -50.84
N ASN A 335 -14.52 3.02 -49.58
CA ASN A 335 -15.18 1.83 -49.05
C ASN A 335 -16.69 2.04 -48.83
N ASN A 336 -17.34 2.86 -49.68
CA ASN A 336 -18.78 3.14 -49.63
C ASN A 336 -19.31 3.71 -48.29
N GLY A 337 -18.41 4.26 -47.47
CA GLY A 337 -18.72 4.89 -46.20
C GLY A 337 -18.52 6.40 -46.21
N ARG A 338 -18.53 6.98 -45.01
CA ARG A 338 -18.29 8.41 -44.79
C ARG A 338 -17.73 8.64 -43.39
N HIS A 339 -16.64 9.40 -43.32
CA HIS A 339 -16.23 10.02 -42.06
C HIS A 339 -17.11 11.25 -41.76
N TYR A 340 -17.73 11.27 -40.58
CA TYR A 340 -18.61 12.33 -40.11
C TYR A 340 -17.86 13.26 -39.15
N LYS A 341 -18.18 14.56 -39.20
CA LYS A 341 -17.57 15.55 -38.28
C LYS A 341 -18.08 15.41 -36.84
N ALA A 342 -19.25 14.82 -36.64
CA ALA A 342 -19.90 14.59 -35.36
C ALA A 342 -20.85 13.38 -35.41
N ALA A 343 -21.38 13.00 -34.24
CA ALA A 343 -22.37 11.94 -34.08
C ALA A 343 -23.62 12.18 -34.96
N SER A 344 -24.13 11.11 -35.59
CA SER A 344 -25.36 11.17 -36.40
C SER A 344 -26.00 9.79 -36.56
N LYS A 345 -27.26 9.73 -37.01
CA LYS A 345 -28.01 8.47 -37.22
C LYS A 345 -27.37 7.49 -38.21
N ASN A 346 -26.52 8.00 -39.12
CA ASN A 346 -25.86 7.19 -40.15
C ASN A 346 -24.44 6.74 -39.73
N VAL A 347 -23.99 7.15 -38.54
CA VAL A 347 -22.72 6.69 -37.96
C VAL A 347 -22.94 5.32 -37.33
N LYS A 348 -21.97 4.44 -37.50
CA LYS A 348 -21.90 3.13 -36.86
C LYS A 348 -20.78 3.03 -35.83
N PHE A 349 -19.68 3.75 -36.03
CA PHE A 349 -18.54 3.76 -35.11
C PHE A 349 -18.24 5.12 -34.50
N ALA A 350 -17.97 5.14 -33.20
CA ALA A 350 -17.36 6.26 -32.49
C ALA A 350 -15.89 5.93 -32.18
N ILE A 351 -14.98 6.80 -32.58
CA ILE A 351 -13.54 6.66 -32.32
C ILE A 351 -13.15 7.64 -31.22
N ILE A 352 -12.72 7.16 -30.06
CA ILE A 352 -12.30 8.04 -28.95
C ILE A 352 -10.84 8.45 -29.14
N PHE A 353 -10.60 9.73 -29.41
CA PHE A 353 -9.25 10.28 -29.51
C PHE A 353 -8.56 10.33 -28.15
N ASN A 354 -9.04 11.21 -27.27
CA ASN A 354 -8.38 11.47 -25.99
C ASN A 354 -8.47 10.28 -25.03
N TYR A 355 -7.31 9.79 -24.60
CA TYR A 355 -7.20 8.68 -23.66
C TYR A 355 -7.81 8.98 -22.28
N LEU A 356 -7.88 10.25 -21.87
CA LEU A 356 -8.55 10.67 -20.63
C LEU A 356 -10.08 10.47 -20.69
N ASN A 357 -10.66 10.40 -21.90
CA ASN A 357 -12.08 10.14 -22.10
C ASN A 357 -12.39 8.66 -22.38
N ARG A 358 -11.39 7.77 -22.32
CA ARG A 358 -11.57 6.33 -22.43
C ARG A 358 -11.97 5.76 -21.07
N THR A 359 -13.10 6.21 -20.54
CA THR A 359 -13.71 5.68 -19.33
C THR A 359 -14.88 4.77 -19.70
N LYS A 360 -15.19 3.78 -18.85
CA LYS A 360 -16.37 2.93 -19.07
C LYS A 360 -17.65 3.73 -19.25
N SER A 361 -17.87 4.76 -18.44
CA SER A 361 -19.05 5.63 -18.55
C SER A 361 -19.15 6.30 -19.93
N CYS A 362 -18.03 6.80 -20.46
CA CYS A 362 -18.00 7.39 -21.81
C CYS A 362 -18.34 6.36 -22.89
N VAL A 363 -17.71 5.18 -22.83
CA VAL A 363 -17.93 4.08 -23.79
C VAL A 363 -19.38 3.59 -23.73
N ASP A 364 -19.91 3.34 -22.54
CA ASP A 364 -21.30 2.90 -22.35
C ASP A 364 -22.29 3.96 -22.87
N THR A 365 -22.00 5.25 -22.68
CA THR A 365 -22.81 6.35 -23.22
C THR A 365 -22.87 6.33 -24.76
N LEU A 366 -21.75 6.06 -25.43
CA LEU A 366 -21.70 5.97 -26.89
C LEU A 366 -22.40 4.70 -27.40
N ARG A 367 -22.23 3.57 -26.72
CA ARG A 367 -22.94 2.32 -27.03
C ARG A 367 -24.45 2.43 -26.85
N ASN A 368 -24.90 3.09 -25.79
CA ASN A 368 -26.32 3.36 -25.56
C ASN A 368 -26.94 4.26 -26.65
N LYS A 369 -26.12 5.05 -27.36
CA LYS A 369 -26.52 5.81 -28.55
C LYS A 369 -26.50 4.98 -29.84
N GLY A 370 -26.13 3.69 -29.77
CA GLY A 370 -26.12 2.74 -30.87
C GLY A 370 -24.81 2.66 -31.66
N TYR A 371 -23.71 3.21 -31.13
CA TYR A 371 -22.40 3.15 -31.79
C TYR A 371 -21.57 1.98 -31.28
N LYS A 372 -20.87 1.30 -32.19
CA LYS A 372 -19.64 0.57 -31.83
C LYS A 372 -18.57 1.60 -31.44
N VAL A 373 -17.70 1.27 -30.49
CA VAL A 373 -16.74 2.21 -29.92
C VAL A 373 -15.35 1.61 -29.97
N THR A 374 -14.39 2.34 -30.54
CA THR A 374 -12.97 1.93 -30.56
C THR A 374 -12.06 3.08 -30.15
N THR A 375 -10.79 2.77 -29.91
CA THR A 375 -9.75 3.77 -29.64
C THR A 375 -9.15 4.31 -30.93
N PHE A 376 -8.57 5.50 -30.84
CA PHE A 376 -7.99 6.16 -31.99
C PHE A 376 -6.79 5.41 -32.58
N GLU A 377 -5.91 4.86 -31.75
CA GLU A 377 -4.76 4.09 -32.24
C GLU A 377 -5.19 2.83 -32.99
N GLU A 378 -6.22 2.12 -32.52
CA GLU A 378 -6.73 0.94 -33.21
C GLU A 378 -7.41 1.33 -34.53
N ALA A 379 -8.15 2.45 -34.54
CA ALA A 379 -8.77 2.95 -35.76
C ALA A 379 -7.74 3.35 -36.82
N ILE A 380 -6.67 4.08 -36.46
CA ILE A 380 -5.72 4.53 -37.47
C ILE A 380 -4.80 3.40 -37.95
N LYS A 381 -4.51 2.39 -37.11
CA LYS A 381 -3.87 1.14 -37.58
C LYS A 381 -4.75 0.42 -38.59
N PHE A 382 -6.05 0.30 -38.31
CA PHE A 382 -7.00 -0.30 -39.26
C PHE A 382 -7.04 0.46 -40.59
N PHE A 383 -6.95 1.80 -40.56
CA PHE A 383 -6.86 2.61 -41.77
C PHE A 383 -5.47 2.62 -42.44
N GLU A 384 -4.47 1.91 -41.88
CA GLU A 384 -3.08 1.94 -42.33
C GLU A 384 -2.48 3.36 -42.33
N LEU A 385 -2.81 4.17 -41.32
CA LEU A 385 -2.38 5.56 -41.15
C LEU A 385 -1.54 5.77 -39.87
N ASP A 386 -1.07 4.69 -39.25
CA ASP A 386 -0.25 4.73 -38.03
C ASP A 386 1.10 5.43 -38.24
N TYR A 387 1.62 5.50 -39.47
CA TYR A 387 2.80 6.30 -39.81
C TYR A 387 2.59 7.83 -39.71
N MET A 388 1.33 8.29 -39.67
CA MET A 388 0.99 9.72 -39.59
C MET A 388 0.83 10.22 -38.16
N TRP A 389 0.96 9.35 -37.15
CA TRP A 389 0.74 9.70 -35.76
C TRP A 389 1.67 8.95 -34.81
N ASP A 390 2.16 9.61 -33.77
CA ASP A 390 2.99 8.95 -32.76
C ASP A 390 2.12 8.11 -31.80
N ILE A 391 1.85 6.88 -32.21
CA ILE A 391 1.05 5.91 -31.44
C ILE A 391 1.76 5.50 -30.15
N GLU A 392 3.07 5.34 -30.18
CA GLU A 392 3.83 4.87 -29.01
C GLU A 392 3.74 5.89 -27.88
N SER A 393 3.95 7.17 -28.18
CA SER A 393 3.82 8.25 -27.20
C SER A 393 2.39 8.37 -26.66
N LEU A 394 1.36 8.19 -27.50
CA LEU A 394 -0.04 8.23 -27.06
C LEU A 394 -0.36 7.08 -26.09
N VAL A 395 0.05 5.86 -26.43
CA VAL A 395 -0.15 4.66 -25.58
C VAL A 395 0.62 4.79 -24.27
N ASN A 396 1.85 5.32 -24.30
CA ASN A 396 2.63 5.54 -23.10
C ASN A 396 2.00 6.60 -22.19
N ALA A 397 1.47 7.70 -22.74
CA ALA A 397 0.74 8.71 -21.97
C ALA A 397 -0.52 8.13 -21.29
N GLU A 398 -1.23 7.22 -21.97
CA GLU A 398 -2.36 6.50 -21.36
C GLU A 398 -1.90 5.59 -20.21
N LYS A 399 -0.81 4.84 -20.40
CA LYS A 399 -0.23 3.99 -19.34
C LYS A 399 0.20 4.81 -18.13
N GLU A 400 0.94 5.90 -18.34
CA GLU A 400 1.37 6.80 -17.26
C GLU A 400 0.17 7.35 -16.47
N TYR A 401 -0.90 7.74 -17.17
CA TYR A 401 -2.12 8.22 -16.52
C TYR A 401 -2.83 7.12 -15.71
N LYS A 402 -2.92 5.90 -16.25
CA LYS A 402 -3.48 4.75 -15.52
C LYS A 402 -2.62 4.36 -14.32
N GLU A 403 -1.30 4.38 -14.45
CA GLU A 403 -0.37 4.11 -13.34
C GLU A 403 -0.39 5.21 -12.26
N PHE A 404 -0.55 6.47 -12.65
CA PHE A 404 -0.74 7.57 -11.71
C PHE A 404 -2.06 7.42 -10.95
N SER A 405 -3.15 7.09 -11.66
CA SER A 405 -4.44 6.77 -11.05
C SER A 405 -4.35 5.55 -10.13
N TYR A 406 -3.50 4.57 -10.48
CA TYR A 406 -3.22 3.39 -9.68
C TYR A 406 -2.44 3.71 -8.39
N LYS A 407 -1.44 4.60 -8.44
CA LYS A 407 -0.70 5.08 -7.25
C LYS A 407 -1.51 5.95 -6.29
N ILE A 408 -2.67 6.44 -6.72
CA ILE A 408 -3.64 7.13 -5.84
C ILE A 408 -4.51 6.10 -5.11
N VAL A 409 -4.67 4.89 -5.66
CA VAL A 409 -5.49 3.80 -5.10
C VAL A 409 -4.65 2.80 -4.28
N GLU A 410 -3.43 2.46 -4.73
CA GLU A 410 -2.36 1.85 -3.91
C GLU A 410 -1.72 2.86 -2.97
#